data_AF-A0A941ZCF7-F1
#
_entry.id   AF-A0A941ZCF7-F1
#
_cell.length_a   1.000
_cell.length_b   1.000
_cell.length_c   1.000
_cell.angle_alpha   90.00
_cell.angle_beta   90.00
_cell.angle_gamma   90.00
#
_symmetry.space_group_name_H-M   'P 1'
#
loop_
_entity.id
_entity.type
_entity.pdbx_description
1 polymer ?
#
loop_
_entity_poly.entity_id
_entity_poly.type
_entity_poly.pdbx_seq_one_letter_code
_entity_poly.pdbx_strand_id
1 'polypeptide(L)'
;MNLSYFSGFKIKALRLKENKNLQEVSEGLGITKTYLSLIENGKKKPSKKIIYKAAHYFSVPENSLVESSSFLQDLAKVADEIDLSDLIVAFEILSKKE
;
A
#
# COMPACT_ATOMS: atom_id res chain seq x y z
N MET A 1 -18.41 10.30 -3.97
CA MET A 1 -17.44 9.46 -4.69
C MET A 1 -16.59 8.76 -3.64
N ASN A 2 -16.79 7.47 -3.39
CA ASN A 2 -16.04 6.77 -2.34
C ASN A 2 -14.64 6.45 -2.90
N LEU A 3 -13.67 7.31 -2.61
CA LEU A 3 -12.31 7.20 -3.13
C LEU A 3 -11.52 6.27 -2.21
N SER A 4 -11.46 4.99 -2.56
CA SER A 4 -10.48 4.08 -1.98
C SER A 4 -9.06 4.55 -2.36
N TYR A 5 -8.19 4.76 -1.38
CA TYR A 5 -6.82 5.20 -1.64
C TYR A 5 -5.94 3.99 -1.94
N PHE A 6 -5.30 3.97 -3.09
CA PHE A 6 -4.40 2.86 -3.43
C PHE A 6 -3.06 3.06 -2.71
N SER A 7 -2.62 2.05 -1.96
CA SER A 7 -1.32 2.08 -1.27
C SER A 7 -0.30 1.23 -2.03
N GLY A 8 0.58 1.90 -2.78
CA GLY A 8 1.66 1.22 -3.50
C GLY A 8 2.64 0.48 -2.58
N PHE A 9 2.73 0.89 -1.32
CA PHE A 9 3.53 0.21 -0.31
C PHE A 9 3.06 -1.23 -0.06
N LYS A 10 1.77 -1.54 -0.24
CA LYS A 10 1.26 -2.91 -0.12
C LYS A 10 1.79 -3.82 -1.22
N ILE A 11 1.89 -3.32 -2.47
CA ILE A 11 2.54 -4.07 -3.56
C ILE A 11 4.01 -4.32 -3.23
N LYS A 12 4.72 -3.30 -2.73
CA LYS A 12 6.11 -3.45 -2.31
C LYS A 12 6.28 -4.52 -1.24
N ALA A 13 5.41 -4.51 -0.23
CA ALA A 13 5.43 -5.50 0.84
C ALA A 13 5.20 -6.93 0.32
N LEU A 14 4.20 -7.14 -0.54
CA LEU A 14 3.93 -8.44 -1.16
C LEU A 14 5.10 -8.93 -2.02
N ARG A 15 5.66 -8.05 -2.84
CA ARG A 15 6.84 -8.36 -3.67
C ARG A 15 8.02 -8.82 -2.82
N LEU A 16 8.32 -8.10 -1.74
CA LEU A 16 9.42 -8.45 -0.83
C LEU A 16 9.14 -9.75 -0.06
N LYS A 17 7.89 -9.98 0.37
CA LYS A 17 7.46 -11.22 1.03
C LYS A 17 7.65 -12.45 0.14
N GLU A 18 7.44 -12.30 -1.16
CA GLU A 18 7.67 -13.37 -2.15
C GLU A 18 9.12 -13.45 -2.65
N ASN A 19 10.04 -12.66 -2.10
CA ASN A 19 11.44 -12.57 -2.53
C ASN A 19 11.64 -12.22 -4.02
N LYS A 20 10.68 -11.50 -4.61
CA LYS A 20 10.73 -11.10 -6.02
C LYS A 20 11.41 -9.75 -6.21
N ASN A 21 12.18 -9.64 -7.29
CA ASN A 21 12.74 -8.39 -7.71
C ASN A 21 11.74 -7.56 -8.54
N LEU A 22 12.03 -6.28 -8.77
CA LEU A 22 11.13 -5.38 -9.51
C LEU A 22 10.86 -5.83 -10.96
N GLN A 23 11.84 -6.49 -11.61
CA GLN A 23 11.69 -6.94 -13.00
C GLN A 23 10.62 -8.03 -13.09
N GLU A 24 10.72 -9.07 -12.26
CA GLU A 24 9.79 -10.22 -12.23
C GLU A 24 8.33 -9.79 -12.03
N VAL A 25 8.10 -8.87 -11.08
CA VAL A 25 6.74 -8.36 -10.83
C VAL A 25 6.30 -7.44 -11.96
N SER A 26 7.17 -6.59 -12.49
CA SER A 26 6.79 -5.68 -13.59
C SER A 26 6.36 -6.44 -14.84
N GLU A 27 7.05 -7.54 -15.16
CA GLU A 27 6.71 -8.45 -16.26
C GLU A 27 5.37 -9.14 -16.00
N GLY A 28 5.18 -9.70 -14.79
CA GLY A 28 3.92 -10.34 -14.40
C GLY A 28 2.70 -9.42 -14.45
N LEU A 29 2.89 -8.12 -14.19
CA LEU A 29 1.84 -7.11 -14.30
C LEU A 29 1.71 -6.53 -15.73
N GLY A 30 2.67 -6.81 -16.61
CA GLY A 30 2.75 -6.24 -17.95
C GLY A 30 2.93 -4.72 -17.94
N ILE A 31 3.84 -4.23 -17.08
CA ILE A 31 4.21 -2.82 -16.94
C ILE A 31 5.73 -2.65 -16.92
N THR A 32 6.21 -1.42 -17.04
CA THR A 32 7.65 -1.16 -16.93
C THR A 32 8.13 -1.21 -15.48
N LYS A 33 9.37 -1.66 -15.26
CA LYS A 33 10.07 -1.63 -13.97
C LYS A 33 10.04 -0.24 -13.32
N THR A 34 10.25 0.82 -14.13
CA THR A 34 10.18 2.21 -13.68
C THR A 34 8.78 2.57 -13.18
N TYR A 35 7.73 2.15 -13.90
CA TYR A 35 6.36 2.44 -13.47
C TYR A 35 6.00 1.70 -12.18
N LEU A 36 6.39 0.42 -12.04
CA LEU A 36 6.23 -0.31 -10.79
C LEU A 36 6.95 0.39 -9.62
N SER A 37 8.19 0.85 -9.82
CA SER A 37 8.92 1.59 -8.79
C SER A 37 8.22 2.89 -8.38
N LEU A 38 7.67 3.66 -9.34
CA LEU A 38 6.90 4.87 -9.03
C LEU A 38 5.62 4.54 -8.25
N ILE A 39 4.95 3.44 -8.56
CA ILE A 39 3.79 2.96 -7.82
C ILE A 39 4.19 2.59 -6.39
N GLU A 40 5.19 1.73 -6.21
CA GLU A 40 5.62 1.21 -4.90
C GLU A 40 6.13 2.27 -3.92
N ASN A 41 6.58 3.41 -4.44
CA ASN A 41 7.03 4.55 -3.63
C ASN A 41 5.98 5.66 -3.51
N GLY A 42 4.72 5.39 -3.88
CA GLY A 42 3.60 6.33 -3.75
C GLY A 42 3.64 7.52 -4.73
N LYS A 43 4.57 7.53 -5.70
CA LYS A 43 4.77 8.63 -6.65
C LYS A 43 3.77 8.62 -7.81
N LYS A 44 3.17 7.46 -8.12
CA LYS A 44 2.11 7.34 -9.13
C LYS A 44 0.98 6.43 -8.66
N LYS A 45 -0.25 6.86 -8.92
CA LYS A 45 -1.44 6.02 -8.75
C LYS A 45 -1.63 5.11 -9.98
N PRO A 46 -1.76 3.79 -9.80
CA PRO A 46 -2.09 2.89 -10.89
C PRO A 46 -3.56 2.98 -11.31
N SER A 47 -3.86 2.53 -12.52
CA SER A 47 -5.26 2.34 -12.96
C SER A 47 -5.90 1.14 -12.27
N LYS A 48 -7.23 1.09 -12.22
CA LYS A 48 -7.98 -0.07 -11.69
C LYS A 48 -7.54 -1.40 -12.31
N LYS A 49 -7.25 -1.40 -13.62
CA LYS A 49 -6.74 -2.58 -14.35
C LYS A 49 -5.43 -3.10 -13.77
N ILE A 50 -4.51 -2.22 -13.37
CA ILE A 50 -3.24 -2.62 -12.77
C ILE A 50 -3.44 -3.10 -11.32
N ILE A 51 -4.37 -2.49 -10.57
CA ILE A 51 -4.73 -2.96 -9.22
C ILE A 51 -5.30 -4.38 -9.29
N TYR A 52 -6.23 -4.65 -10.21
CA TYR A 52 -6.79 -5.98 -10.47
C TYR A 52 -5.69 -7.00 -10.81
N LYS A 53 -4.79 -6.64 -11.74
CA LYS A 53 -3.65 -7.51 -12.10
C LYS A 53 -2.75 -7.81 -10.91
N ALA A 54 -2.47 -6.81 -10.06
CA ALA A 54 -1.64 -6.99 -8.88
C ALA A 54 -2.31 -7.91 -7.86
N ALA A 55 -3.60 -7.70 -7.60
CA ALA A 55 -4.40 -8.55 -6.72
C ALA A 55 -4.35 -10.02 -7.17
N HIS A 56 -4.58 -10.26 -8.46
CA HIS A 56 -4.51 -11.60 -9.04
C HIS A 56 -3.08 -12.18 -9.02
N TYR A 57 -2.06 -11.39 -9.36
CA TYR A 57 -0.66 -11.85 -9.37
C TYR A 57 -0.18 -12.32 -8.00
N PHE A 58 -0.58 -11.62 -6.94
CA PHE A 58 -0.22 -11.96 -5.55
C PHE A 58 -1.26 -12.83 -4.85
N SER A 59 -2.33 -13.25 -5.54
CA SER A 59 -3.43 -14.04 -4.97
C SER A 59 -4.05 -13.41 -3.71
N VAL A 60 -4.27 -12.10 -3.73
CA VAL A 60 -4.90 -11.33 -2.64
C VAL A 60 -6.20 -10.67 -3.11
N PRO A 61 -7.17 -10.42 -2.22
CA PRO A 61 -8.36 -9.64 -2.54
C PRO A 61 -8.02 -8.22 -3.03
N GLU A 62 -8.75 -7.69 -4.02
CA GLU A 62 -8.51 -6.32 -4.53
C GLU A 62 -8.63 -5.25 -3.45
N ASN A 63 -9.60 -5.42 -2.55
CA ASN A 63 -9.83 -4.52 -1.41
C ASN A 63 -8.64 -4.51 -0.43
N SER A 64 -7.79 -5.53 -0.44
CA SER A 64 -6.59 -5.55 0.41
C SER A 64 -5.54 -4.54 -0.06
N LEU A 65 -5.52 -4.16 -1.35
CA LEU A 65 -4.55 -3.22 -1.94
C LEU A 65 -4.99 -1.76 -1.86
N VAL A 66 -6.18 -1.51 -1.35
CA VAL A 66 -6.75 -0.17 -1.21
C VAL A 66 -7.13 0.08 0.25
N GLU A 67 -7.02 1.32 0.69
CA GLU A 67 -7.52 1.77 1.99
C GLU A 67 -8.91 2.36 1.83
N SER A 68 -9.76 2.15 2.83
CA SER A 68 -11.08 2.79 2.88
C SER A 68 -10.94 4.28 3.21
N SER A 69 -11.77 5.10 2.55
CA SER A 69 -11.75 6.55 2.78
C SER A 69 -12.13 6.93 4.22
N SER A 70 -12.96 6.12 4.88
CA SER A 70 -13.37 6.36 6.28
C SER A 70 -12.20 6.17 7.24
N PHE A 71 -11.45 5.07 7.08
CA PHE A 71 -10.28 4.78 7.92
C PHE A 71 -9.22 5.89 7.86
N LEU A 72 -8.94 6.39 6.65
CA LEU A 72 -7.99 7.49 6.48
C LEU A 72 -8.49 8.81 7.09
N GLN A 73 -9.79 9.07 7.06
CA GLN A 73 -10.37 10.25 7.72
C GLN A 73 -10.32 10.14 9.23
N ASP A 74 -10.57 8.96 9.79
CA ASP A 74 -10.48 8.74 11.22
C ASP A 74 -9.04 8.90 11.71
N LEU A 75 -8.06 8.37 10.97
CA LEU A 75 -6.64 8.57 11.26
C LEU A 75 -6.20 10.03 11.10
N ALA A 76 -6.70 10.76 10.11
CA ALA A 76 -6.36 12.16 9.91
C ALA A 76 -6.77 13.02 11.12
N LYS A 77 -7.99 12.81 11.65
CA LYS A 77 -8.44 13.49 12.88
C LYS A 77 -7.53 13.23 14.05
N VAL A 78 -7.12 11.97 14.25
CA VAL A 78 -6.20 11.59 15.31
C VAL A 78 -4.83 12.24 15.11
N ALA A 79 -4.33 12.29 13.88
CA ALA A 79 -3.04 12.91 13.56
C ALA A 79 -3.05 14.45 13.66
N ASP A 80 -4.21 15.08 13.49
CA ASP A 80 -4.37 16.52 13.70
C ASP A 80 -4.41 16.88 15.19
N GLU A 81 -4.86 15.95 16.05
CA GLU A 81 -5.02 16.16 17.49
C GLU A 81 -3.82 15.69 18.33
N ILE A 82 -3.00 14.78 17.81
CA ILE A 82 -1.89 14.14 18.52
C ILE A 82 -0.58 14.46 17.81
N ASP A 83 0.46 14.81 18.59
CA ASP A 83 1.79 15.02 18.05
C ASP A 83 2.35 13.72 17.43
N LEU A 84 3.08 13.86 16.32
CA LEU A 84 3.65 12.71 15.61
C LEU A 84 4.57 11.87 16.52
N SER A 85 5.29 12.50 17.45
CA SER A 85 6.15 11.79 18.40
C SER A 85 5.36 10.87 19.32
N ASP A 86 4.22 11.32 19.83
CA ASP A 86 3.33 10.52 20.69
C ASP A 86 2.72 9.35 19.91
N LEU A 87 2.35 9.57 18.64
CA LEU A 87 1.85 8.50 17.75
C LEU A 87 2.90 7.41 17.51
N ILE A 88 4.16 7.79 17.27
CA ILE A 88 5.25 6.84 17.09
C ILE A 88 5.46 6.02 18.36
N VAL A 89 5.51 6.67 19.53
CA VAL A 89 5.67 5.98 20.82
C VAL A 89 4.52 5.01 21.07
N ALA A 90 3.27 5.44 20.84
CA ALA A 90 2.10 4.59 20.99
C ALA A 90 2.18 3.35 20.09
N PHE A 91 2.57 3.53 18.83
CA PHE A 91 2.71 2.43 17.87
C PHE A 91 3.80 1.44 18.28
N GLU A 92 4.94 1.93 18.78
CA GLU A 92 6.03 1.08 19.28
C GLU A 92 5.60 0.24 20.49
N ILE A 93 4.88 0.83 21.44
CA ILE A 93 4.38 0.12 22.62
C ILE A 93 3.38 -0.96 22.22
N LEU A 94 2.46 -0.64 21.30
CA LEU A 94 1.45 -1.60 20.83
C LEU A 94 2.07 -2.73 19.99
N SER A 95 3.06 -2.43 19.16
CA SER A 95 3.73 -3.42 18.31
C SER A 95 4.65 -4.38 19.09
N LYS A 96 5.07 -4.01 20.30
CA LYS A 96 5.89 -4.84 21.20
C LYS A 96 5.06 -5.76 22.10
N LYS A 97 3.73 -5.75 22.01
CA LYS A 97 2.84 -6.50 22.89
C LYS A 97 2.58 -7.95 22.48
N GLU A 98 3.43 -8.53 21.62
CA GLU A 98 3.49 -9.97 21.35
C GLU A 98 4.66 -10.63 22.09
#